data_AF-A0A316VPA6-F1
#
_entry.id   AF-A0A316VPA6-F1
#
_cell.length_a   1.000
_cell.length_b   1.000
_cell.length_c   1.000
_cell.angle_alpha   90.00
_cell.angle_beta   90.00
_cell.angle_gamma   90.00
#
_symmetry.space_group_name_H-M   'P 1'
#
loop_
_entity.id
_entity.type
_entity.pdbx_description
1 polymer ?
#
loop_
_entity_poly.entity_id
_entity_poly.type
_entity_poly.pdbx_seq_one_letter_code
_entity_poly.pdbx_strand_id
1 'polypeptide(L)'
;MSALSPAQRQQAIGLYKRILRTARQTFAGDLATASAWRKMVRNEFVESKSETDSEKIDQSFTKWEDVIKVLQQNVVQGELNDKKSAFQLKFRPETELGSNESIKASREKQMEELRANKGKLACGGGGGTFSTSAILAAKNIEKSKDSKPSEELWANSTIPRPVPHFGTLTVLSDGSTIQLHTTSPRGVTRLTRDPTNHPLWNPKSDARGAGDEDESGRMARFRRKFGGAEESAATEATTTSSPQKAASPSRGGFSEDDFEWMSVGGREAKGKAQQPAKKGAVGKGKGKK
;
A
#
# COMPACT_ATOMS: atom_id res chain seq x y z
N MET A 1 30.52 -32.30 -39.03
CA MET A 1 29.93 -31.98 -40.34
C MET A 1 29.03 -30.76 -40.16
N SER A 2 29.15 -29.73 -40.99
CA SER A 2 28.39 -28.49 -40.79
C SER A 2 26.91 -28.70 -41.10
N ALA A 3 26.05 -28.47 -40.10
CA ALA A 3 24.59 -28.58 -40.23
C ALA A 3 23.96 -27.55 -41.20
N LEU A 4 24.62 -26.42 -41.46
CA LEU A 4 24.11 -25.36 -42.34
C LEU A 4 24.74 -25.41 -43.75
N SER A 5 23.90 -25.19 -44.76
CA SER A 5 24.31 -24.94 -46.15
C SER A 5 25.28 -23.75 -46.24
N PRO A 6 26.28 -23.78 -47.15
CA PRO A 6 27.17 -22.64 -47.39
C PRO A 6 26.41 -21.33 -47.70
N ALA A 7 25.30 -21.41 -48.43
CA ALA A 7 24.46 -20.25 -48.74
C ALA A 7 23.76 -19.70 -47.49
N GLN A 8 23.14 -20.58 -46.70
CA GLN A 8 22.49 -20.21 -45.43
C GLN A 8 23.49 -19.59 -44.45
N ARG A 9 24.74 -20.08 -44.41
CA ARG A 9 25.81 -19.49 -43.60
C ARG A 9 26.13 -18.06 -44.02
N GLN A 10 26.21 -17.79 -45.32
CA GLN A 10 26.45 -16.43 -45.82
C GLN A 10 25.29 -15.49 -45.50
N GLN A 11 24.05 -15.96 -45.68
CA GLN A 11 22.85 -15.20 -45.33
C GLN A 11 22.80 -14.89 -43.83
N ALA A 12 23.06 -15.87 -42.97
CA ALA A 12 23.11 -15.69 -41.52
C ALA A 12 24.14 -14.64 -41.08
N ILE A 13 25.35 -14.68 -41.66
CA ILE A 13 26.41 -13.68 -41.37
C ILE A 13 25.98 -12.28 -41.84
N GLY A 14 25.40 -12.18 -43.03
CA GLY A 14 24.90 -10.92 -43.58
C GLY A 14 23.79 -10.33 -42.73
N LEU A 15 22.82 -11.15 -42.35
CA LEU A 15 21.69 -10.79 -41.51
C LEU A 15 22.14 -10.38 -40.10
N TYR A 16 23.04 -11.12 -39.45
CA TYR A 16 23.62 -10.74 -38.16
C TYR A 16 24.27 -9.34 -38.21
N LYS A 17 25.07 -9.06 -39.25
CA LYS A 17 25.68 -7.75 -39.45
C LYS A 17 24.64 -6.65 -39.71
N ARG A 18 23.57 -6.96 -40.47
CA ARG A 18 22.45 -6.04 -40.71
C ARG A 18 21.77 -5.67 -39.39
N ILE A 19 21.37 -6.66 -38.57
CA ILE A 19 20.74 -6.43 -37.25
C ILE A 19 21.61 -5.54 -36.36
N LEU A 20 22.90 -5.84 -36.24
CA LEU A 20 23.78 -5.05 -35.39
C LEU A 20 23.98 -3.62 -35.90
N ARG A 21 23.96 -3.43 -37.23
CA ARG A 21 24.05 -2.10 -37.84
C ARG A 21 22.76 -1.31 -37.61
N THR A 22 21.60 -1.93 -37.81
CA THR A 22 20.30 -1.27 -37.58
C THR A 22 20.13 -0.95 -36.10
N ALA A 23 20.43 -1.87 -35.19
CA ALA A 23 20.39 -1.60 -33.75
C ALA A 23 21.35 -0.50 -33.30
N ARG A 24 22.58 -0.45 -33.86
CA ARG A 24 23.51 0.64 -33.58
C ARG A 24 22.99 1.98 -34.10
N GLN A 25 22.30 1.96 -35.24
CA GLN A 25 21.64 3.15 -35.75
C GLN A 25 20.50 3.54 -34.82
N THR A 26 19.56 2.65 -34.51
CA THR A 26 18.35 2.88 -33.68
C THR A 26 18.67 3.34 -32.28
N PHE A 27 19.67 2.76 -31.63
CA PHE A 27 20.09 3.07 -30.26
C PHE A 27 21.32 3.99 -30.19
N ALA A 28 21.48 4.90 -31.16
CA ALA A 28 22.60 5.84 -31.16
C ALA A 28 22.63 6.70 -29.88
N GLY A 29 23.78 6.73 -29.21
CA GLY A 29 23.97 7.45 -27.93
C GLY A 29 23.60 6.66 -26.68
N ASP A 30 22.86 5.54 -26.80
CA ASP A 30 22.52 4.66 -25.68
C ASP A 30 23.40 3.40 -25.70
N LEU A 31 24.55 3.49 -25.02
CA LEU A 31 25.54 2.42 -24.97
C LEU A 31 25.05 1.19 -24.18
N ALA A 32 24.27 1.40 -23.12
CA ALA A 32 23.76 0.33 -22.28
C ALA A 32 22.83 -0.56 -23.10
N THR A 33 21.81 0.04 -23.72
CA THR A 33 20.84 -0.68 -24.56
C THR A 33 21.51 -1.31 -25.77
N ALA A 34 22.42 -0.60 -26.46
CA ALA A 34 23.14 -1.16 -27.60
C ALA A 34 24.05 -2.35 -27.23
N SER A 35 24.58 -2.39 -26.00
CA SER A 35 25.40 -3.49 -25.50
C SER A 35 24.55 -4.69 -25.06
N ALA A 36 23.42 -4.44 -24.40
CA ALA A 36 22.45 -5.46 -23.99
C ALA A 36 21.85 -6.15 -25.22
N TRP A 37 21.44 -5.38 -26.23
CA TRP A 37 20.96 -5.88 -27.50
C TRP A 37 21.99 -6.79 -28.20
N ARG A 38 23.25 -6.35 -28.25
CA ARG A 38 24.35 -7.16 -28.81
C ARG A 38 24.52 -8.51 -28.10
N LYS A 39 24.34 -8.57 -26.79
CA LYS A 39 24.41 -9.81 -26.01
C LYS A 39 23.20 -10.70 -26.31
N MET A 40 22.00 -10.16 -26.32
CA MET A 40 20.76 -10.88 -26.65
C MET A 40 20.84 -11.54 -28.04
N VAL A 41 21.11 -10.76 -29.09
CA VAL A 41 21.24 -11.28 -30.46
C VAL A 41 22.33 -12.35 -30.53
N ARG A 42 23.45 -12.16 -29.82
CA ARG A 42 24.49 -13.20 -29.79
C ARG A 42 23.98 -14.49 -29.16
N ASN A 43 23.26 -14.43 -28.04
CA ASN A 43 22.76 -15.61 -27.36
C ASN A 43 21.77 -16.38 -28.24
N GLU A 44 20.80 -15.69 -28.85
CA GLU A 44 19.82 -16.32 -29.72
C GLU A 44 20.47 -16.98 -30.96
N PHE A 45 21.49 -16.35 -31.55
CA PHE A 45 22.25 -16.97 -32.66
C PHE A 45 23.11 -18.15 -32.21
N VAL A 46 23.53 -18.19 -30.95
CA VAL A 46 24.28 -19.31 -30.38
C VAL A 46 23.32 -20.48 -30.08
N GLU A 47 22.11 -20.19 -29.62
CA GLU A 47 21.05 -21.18 -29.40
C GLU A 47 20.58 -21.80 -30.72
N SER A 48 20.24 -20.96 -31.71
CA SER A 48 19.76 -21.42 -33.03
C SER A 48 20.84 -22.16 -33.83
N LYS A 49 22.11 -22.01 -33.48
CA LYS A 49 23.22 -22.79 -34.07
C LYS A 49 23.07 -24.30 -33.87
N SER A 50 22.39 -24.74 -32.82
CA SER A 50 22.15 -26.17 -32.54
C SER A 50 21.02 -26.78 -33.38
N GLU A 51 20.18 -25.94 -33.99
CA GLU A 51 19.05 -26.40 -34.80
C GLU A 51 19.55 -26.96 -36.14
N THR A 52 18.98 -28.11 -36.55
CA THR A 52 19.40 -28.84 -37.76
C THR A 52 18.31 -28.88 -38.85
N ASP A 53 17.07 -28.47 -38.52
CA ASP A 53 15.93 -28.49 -39.43
C ASP A 53 15.93 -27.28 -40.38
N SER A 54 15.88 -27.52 -41.70
CA SER A 54 15.97 -26.44 -42.70
C SER A 54 14.82 -25.43 -42.62
N GLU A 55 13.58 -25.89 -42.40
CA GLU A 55 12.41 -24.99 -42.36
C GLU A 55 12.44 -24.04 -41.15
N LYS A 56 12.92 -24.53 -40.01
CA LYS A 56 13.06 -23.71 -38.80
C LYS A 56 14.13 -22.64 -38.96
N ILE A 57 15.21 -22.98 -39.66
CA ILE A 57 16.26 -22.03 -40.02
C ILE A 57 15.70 -20.92 -40.91
N ASP A 58 14.92 -21.26 -41.94
CA ASP A 58 14.31 -20.26 -42.84
C ASP A 58 13.29 -19.38 -42.09
N GLN A 59 12.49 -19.97 -41.19
CA GLN A 59 11.60 -19.23 -40.29
C GLN A 59 12.37 -18.32 -39.33
N SER A 60 13.56 -18.71 -38.87
CA SER A 60 14.40 -17.85 -38.03
C SER A 60 14.88 -16.63 -38.81
N PHE A 61 15.24 -16.79 -40.09
CA PHE A 61 15.62 -15.67 -40.94
C PHE A 61 14.47 -14.70 -41.16
N THR A 62 13.26 -15.19 -41.48
CA THR A 62 12.10 -14.31 -41.66
C THR A 62 11.76 -13.54 -40.39
N LYS A 63 11.74 -14.21 -39.24
CA LYS A 63 11.56 -13.57 -37.92
C LYS A 63 12.54 -12.43 -37.71
N TRP A 64 13.83 -12.65 -37.99
CA TRP A 64 14.84 -11.61 -37.81
C TRP A 64 14.74 -10.46 -38.82
N GLU A 65 14.33 -10.73 -40.05
CA GLU A 65 14.05 -9.67 -41.03
C GLU A 65 12.88 -8.79 -40.60
N ASP A 66 11.86 -9.37 -39.98
CA ASP A 66 10.75 -8.62 -39.41
C ASP A 66 11.18 -7.82 -38.17
N VAL A 67 12.04 -8.37 -37.31
CA VAL A 67 12.65 -7.60 -36.21
C VAL A 67 13.43 -6.39 -36.73
N ILE A 68 14.16 -6.54 -37.86
CA ILE A 68 14.84 -5.41 -38.50
C ILE A 68 13.83 -4.34 -38.93
N LYS A 69 12.72 -4.73 -39.58
CA LYS A 69 11.66 -3.79 -40.00
C LYS A 69 11.09 -3.07 -38.78
N VAL A 70 10.73 -3.79 -37.72
CA VAL A 70 10.20 -3.20 -36.48
C VAL A 70 11.20 -2.21 -35.87
N LEU A 71 12.49 -2.54 -35.82
CA LEU A 71 13.51 -1.63 -35.31
C LEU A 71 13.65 -0.36 -36.15
N GLN A 72 13.56 -0.48 -37.47
CA GLN A 72 13.68 0.67 -38.38
C GLN A 72 12.43 1.57 -38.36
N GLN A 73 11.25 0.94 -38.32
CA GLN A 73 9.98 1.57 -38.61
C GLN A 73 9.23 2.00 -37.36
N ASN A 74 9.26 1.20 -36.29
CA ASN A 74 8.40 1.40 -35.12
C ASN A 74 9.16 1.94 -33.90
N VAL A 75 10.48 1.73 -33.83
CA VAL A 75 11.27 2.12 -32.65
C VAL A 75 11.90 3.50 -32.84
N VAL A 76 11.59 4.41 -31.90
CA VAL A 76 12.06 5.81 -31.89
C VAL A 76 12.71 6.13 -30.55
N GLN A 77 13.78 6.93 -30.55
CA GLN A 77 14.46 7.34 -29.33
C GLN A 77 13.86 8.63 -28.78
N GLY A 78 13.59 8.68 -27.48
CA GLY A 78 13.31 9.92 -26.76
C GLY A 78 14.55 10.45 -26.07
N GLU A 79 14.98 11.66 -26.40
CA GLU A 79 16.03 12.39 -25.68
C GLU A 79 15.39 13.47 -24.81
N LEU A 80 15.75 13.54 -23.53
CA LEU A 80 15.25 14.58 -22.65
C LEU A 80 15.85 15.92 -23.09
N ASN A 81 15.01 16.89 -23.42
CA ASN A 81 15.45 18.24 -23.75
C ASN A 81 15.30 19.13 -22.51
N ASP A 82 16.41 19.38 -21.82
CA ASP A 82 16.46 20.10 -20.53
C ASP A 82 15.80 21.48 -20.60
N LYS A 83 15.93 22.18 -21.73
CA LYS A 83 15.39 23.53 -21.92
C LYS A 83 13.87 23.58 -21.96
N LYS A 84 13.23 22.53 -22.45
CA LYS A 84 11.77 22.43 -22.62
C LYS A 84 11.13 21.51 -21.60
N SER A 85 11.93 20.87 -20.73
CA SER A 85 11.48 19.85 -19.78
C SER A 85 10.58 18.79 -20.44
N ALA A 86 10.87 18.46 -21.70
CA ALA A 86 10.06 17.58 -22.53
C ALA A 86 10.97 16.65 -23.34
N PHE A 87 10.50 15.44 -23.63
CA PHE A 87 11.23 14.49 -24.46
C PHE A 87 11.09 14.86 -25.93
N GLN A 88 12.22 14.96 -26.62
CA GLN A 88 12.30 15.10 -28.06
C GLN A 88 12.48 13.72 -28.69
N LEU A 89 11.54 13.34 -29.55
CA LEU A 89 11.58 12.08 -30.29
C LEU A 89 12.45 12.22 -31.55
N LYS A 90 13.39 11.30 -31.76
CA LYS A 90 14.28 11.24 -32.93
C LYS A 90 13.73 10.31 -34.01
N PHE A 91 12.89 10.86 -34.89
CA PHE A 91 12.36 10.14 -36.04
C PHE A 91 13.45 9.86 -37.10
N ARG A 92 13.34 8.72 -37.77
CA ARG A 92 14.17 8.33 -38.92
C ARG A 92 13.37 8.48 -40.20
N PRO A 93 14.03 8.59 -41.38
CA PRO A 93 13.32 8.62 -42.64
C PRO A 93 12.47 7.36 -42.88
N GLU A 94 12.92 6.21 -42.38
CA GLU A 94 12.24 4.92 -42.51
C GLU A 94 11.19 4.68 -41.42
N THR A 95 11.00 5.59 -40.46
CA THR A 95 10.01 5.41 -39.39
C THR A 95 8.62 5.50 -40.00
N GLU A 96 7.80 4.45 -39.84
CA GLU A 96 6.43 4.47 -40.33
C GLU A 96 5.61 5.42 -39.47
N LEU A 97 5.18 6.52 -40.08
CA LEU A 97 4.17 7.39 -39.49
C LEU A 97 2.81 6.82 -39.87
N GLY A 98 2.15 6.16 -38.92
CA GLY A 98 0.82 5.60 -39.15
C GLY A 98 -0.15 6.65 -39.69
N SER A 99 -0.84 6.33 -40.79
CA SER A 99 -1.93 7.17 -41.28
C SER A 99 -3.12 7.03 -40.32
N ASN A 100 -3.32 8.04 -39.49
CA ASN A 100 -4.42 8.09 -38.52
C ASN A 100 -5.81 8.27 -39.16
N GLU A 101 -6.02 7.81 -40.39
CA GLU A 101 -7.26 8.03 -41.17
C GLU A 101 -8.46 7.30 -40.56
N SER A 102 -8.29 6.05 -40.12
CA SER A 102 -9.36 5.29 -39.45
C SER A 102 -9.76 5.91 -38.10
N ILE A 103 -8.79 6.41 -37.33
CA ILE A 103 -9.03 7.12 -36.07
C ILE A 103 -9.76 8.44 -36.36
N LYS A 104 -9.33 9.19 -37.38
CA LYS A 104 -10.03 10.41 -37.81
C LYS A 104 -11.46 10.12 -38.25
N ALA A 105 -11.68 9.10 -39.07
CA ALA A 105 -13.01 8.69 -39.52
C ALA A 105 -13.92 8.28 -38.35
N SER A 106 -13.38 7.57 -37.35
CA SER A 106 -14.15 7.22 -36.14
C SER A 106 -14.52 8.44 -35.29
N ARG A 107 -13.61 9.42 -35.19
CA ARG A 107 -13.86 10.69 -34.49
C ARG A 107 -14.88 11.56 -35.24
N GLU A 108 -14.83 11.58 -36.56
CA GLU A 108 -15.81 12.29 -37.40
C GLU A 108 -17.21 11.71 -37.19
N LYS A 109 -17.35 10.38 -37.18
CA LYS A 109 -18.63 9.71 -36.86
C LYS A 109 -19.13 10.08 -35.46
N GLN A 110 -18.27 10.07 -34.44
CA GLN A 110 -18.66 10.51 -33.09
C GLN A 110 -19.10 11.98 -33.06
N MET A 111 -18.44 12.84 -33.83
CA MET A 111 -18.78 14.26 -33.92
C MET A 111 -20.11 14.46 -34.68
N GLU A 112 -20.39 13.66 -35.69
CA GLU A 112 -21.67 13.64 -36.41
C GLU A 112 -22.81 13.15 -35.52
N GLU A 113 -22.60 12.09 -34.73
CA GLU A 113 -23.57 11.60 -33.74
C GLU A 113 -23.86 12.62 -32.64
N LEU A 114 -22.83 13.34 -32.16
CA LEU A 114 -23.00 14.43 -31.20
C LEU A 114 -23.70 15.64 -31.83
N ARG A 115 -23.47 15.93 -33.11
CA ARG A 115 -24.19 16.98 -33.87
C ARG A 115 -25.65 16.61 -34.08
N ALA A 116 -25.94 15.36 -34.41
CA ALA A 116 -27.30 14.82 -34.54
C ALA A 116 -28.03 14.84 -33.18
N ASN A 117 -27.31 14.61 -32.08
CA ASN A 117 -27.84 14.73 -30.72
C ASN A 117 -27.82 16.16 -30.15
N LYS A 118 -27.29 17.15 -30.89
CA LYS A 118 -27.22 18.57 -30.49
C LYS A 118 -28.57 19.30 -30.60
N GLY A 119 -29.63 18.59 -30.27
CA GLY A 119 -31.00 19.07 -30.10
C GLY A 119 -31.73 18.39 -28.93
N LYS A 120 -31.08 17.49 -28.18
CA LYS A 120 -31.69 16.76 -27.05
C LYS A 120 -30.96 17.05 -25.73
N LEU A 121 -30.69 18.32 -25.47
CA LEU A 121 -30.39 18.85 -24.14
C LEU A 121 -31.53 19.82 -23.79
N ALA A 122 -32.65 19.26 -23.37
CA ALA A 122 -33.67 20.01 -22.65
C ALA A 122 -33.18 20.21 -21.21
N CYS A 123 -32.45 21.29 -20.98
CA CYS A 123 -32.41 21.91 -19.66
C CYS A 123 -33.75 22.64 -19.47
N GLY A 124 -34.72 21.96 -18.88
CA GLY A 124 -36.03 22.51 -18.59
C GLY A 124 -36.87 21.45 -17.88
N GLY A 125 -37.14 21.69 -16.59
CA GLY A 125 -37.71 20.71 -15.68
C GLY A 125 -39.11 20.21 -16.06
N GLY A 126 -39.40 19.00 -15.61
CA GLY A 126 -40.72 18.38 -15.71
C GLY A 126 -40.60 16.91 -15.36
N GLY A 127 -41.20 16.51 -14.24
CA GLY A 127 -41.04 15.18 -13.62
C GLY A 127 -41.33 14.04 -14.59
N GLY A 128 -40.33 13.17 -14.79
CA GLY A 128 -40.47 11.88 -15.44
C GLY A 128 -40.03 10.81 -14.45
N THR A 129 -40.96 9.94 -14.09
CA THR A 129 -40.81 8.84 -13.15
C THR A 129 -39.69 7.88 -13.58
N PHE A 130 -38.78 7.58 -12.65
CA PHE A 130 -37.80 6.51 -12.83
C PHE A 130 -38.54 5.16 -12.80
N SER A 131 -38.70 4.54 -13.96
CA SER A 131 -39.17 3.15 -14.07
C SER A 131 -38.05 2.22 -13.60
N THR A 132 -38.19 1.66 -12.40
CA THR A 132 -37.39 0.53 -11.93
C THR A 132 -38.01 -0.77 -12.41
N SER A 133 -37.63 -1.25 -13.59
CA SER A 133 -37.91 -2.64 -13.99
C SER A 133 -37.04 -3.09 -15.17
N ALA A 134 -35.83 -3.57 -14.85
CA ALA A 134 -35.11 -4.55 -15.67
C ALA A 134 -34.01 -5.21 -14.83
N ILE A 135 -34.39 -6.12 -13.94
CA ILE A 135 -33.45 -7.09 -13.38
C ILE A 135 -33.25 -8.16 -14.45
N LEU A 136 -32.24 -7.95 -15.30
CA LEU A 136 -31.72 -8.98 -16.19
C LEU A 136 -30.60 -9.74 -15.47
N ALA A 137 -30.86 -11.04 -15.24
CA ALA A 137 -29.93 -12.15 -15.25
C ALA A 137 -28.46 -11.83 -14.89
N ALA A 138 -28.14 -11.94 -13.59
CA ALA A 138 -26.77 -12.16 -13.14
C ALA A 138 -26.33 -13.57 -13.59
N LYS A 139 -25.59 -13.65 -14.70
CA LYS A 139 -24.75 -14.82 -14.96
C LYS A 139 -23.65 -14.84 -13.90
N ASN A 140 -23.50 -16.00 -13.27
CA ASN A 140 -22.43 -16.34 -12.34
C ASN A 140 -21.06 -15.90 -12.91
N ILE A 141 -20.48 -14.87 -12.31
CA ILE A 141 -19.05 -14.58 -12.42
C ILE A 141 -18.41 -15.40 -11.31
N GLU A 142 -17.91 -16.57 -11.70
CA GLU A 142 -17.02 -17.35 -10.86
C GLU A 142 -15.83 -16.49 -10.47
N LYS A 143 -15.55 -16.38 -9.17
CA LYS A 143 -14.33 -15.78 -8.65
C LYS A 143 -13.15 -16.66 -9.06
N SER A 144 -12.57 -16.40 -10.23
CA SER A 144 -11.19 -16.76 -10.48
C SER A 144 -10.30 -15.83 -9.64
N LYS A 145 -9.77 -16.36 -8.55
CA LYS A 145 -8.45 -15.91 -8.10
C LYS A 145 -7.51 -16.42 -9.20
N ASP A 146 -7.15 -15.60 -10.17
CA ASP A 146 -5.86 -15.65 -10.89
C ASP A 146 -5.80 -14.63 -12.04
N SER A 147 -4.60 -14.06 -12.19
CA SER A 147 -4.12 -13.10 -13.20
C SER A 147 -4.52 -11.63 -13.05
N LYS A 148 -3.79 -10.92 -12.19
CA LYS A 148 -3.56 -9.49 -12.41
C LYS A 148 -2.70 -9.34 -13.69
N PRO A 149 -2.97 -8.35 -14.56
CA PRO A 149 -2.13 -8.09 -15.72
C PRO A 149 -0.71 -7.75 -15.25
N SER A 150 0.27 -8.39 -15.87
CA SER A 150 1.65 -8.34 -15.47
C SER A 150 2.20 -6.91 -15.59
N GLU A 151 2.62 -6.42 -14.44
CA GLU A 151 3.33 -5.18 -14.17
C GLU A 151 4.78 -5.22 -14.74
N GLU A 152 4.93 -5.64 -15.98
CA GLU A 152 6.21 -6.00 -16.62
C GLU A 152 7.15 -4.83 -16.91
N LEU A 153 6.72 -3.57 -16.75
CA LEU A 153 7.56 -2.40 -17.03
C LEU A 153 8.38 -1.89 -15.83
N TRP A 154 8.16 -2.42 -14.62
CA TRP A 154 8.99 -2.09 -13.44
C TRP A 154 9.74 -3.29 -12.85
N ALA A 155 9.57 -4.48 -13.43
CA ALA A 155 10.21 -5.72 -12.98
C ALA A 155 11.75 -5.75 -13.17
N ASN A 156 12.32 -4.81 -13.91
CA ASN A 156 13.78 -4.74 -14.16
C ASN A 156 14.49 -3.66 -13.33
N SER A 157 13.85 -3.11 -12.29
CA SER A 157 14.58 -2.36 -11.27
C SER A 157 15.16 -3.34 -10.26
N THR A 158 16.47 -3.61 -10.32
CA THR A 158 17.22 -4.36 -9.30
C THR A 158 17.16 -3.69 -7.91
N ILE A 159 16.64 -2.46 -7.83
CA ILE A 159 16.52 -1.70 -6.60
C ILE A 159 15.08 -1.88 -6.07
N PRO A 160 14.89 -2.48 -4.87
CA PRO A 160 13.58 -2.60 -4.25
C PRO A 160 13.03 -1.19 -3.96
N ARG A 161 11.71 -1.02 -4.09
CA ARG A 161 11.05 0.26 -3.76
C ARG A 161 11.38 0.61 -2.30
N PRO A 162 11.95 1.79 -2.01
CA PRO A 162 12.27 2.17 -0.64
C PRO A 162 10.97 2.30 0.15
N VAL A 163 10.89 1.64 1.30
CA VAL A 163 9.76 1.77 2.22
C VAL A 163 9.87 3.12 2.93
N PRO A 164 8.80 3.93 3.03
CA PRO A 164 8.86 5.20 3.74
C PRO A 164 9.14 4.98 5.22
N HIS A 165 10.01 5.81 5.80
CA HIS A 165 10.32 5.80 7.23
C HIS A 165 10.05 7.19 7.79
N PHE A 166 9.38 7.23 8.94
CA PHE A 166 9.01 8.43 9.66
C PHE A 166 9.80 8.50 10.96
N GLY A 167 10.22 9.70 11.36
CA GLY A 167 10.83 9.93 12.67
C GLY A 167 9.76 9.85 13.76
N THR A 168 9.83 8.80 14.58
CA THR A 168 8.95 8.57 15.73
C THR A 168 9.73 8.79 17.02
N LEU A 169 9.16 9.53 17.97
CA LEU A 169 9.69 9.66 19.32
C LEU A 169 9.12 8.56 20.21
N THR A 170 9.98 7.63 20.61
CA THR A 170 9.61 6.53 21.50
C THR A 170 9.92 6.92 22.94
N VAL A 171 8.92 6.91 23.81
CA VAL A 171 9.07 7.14 25.25
C VAL A 171 9.19 5.78 25.94
N LEU A 172 10.30 5.56 26.63
CA LEU A 172 10.60 4.34 27.37
C LEU A 172 9.89 4.36 28.74
N SER A 173 9.89 3.23 29.46
CA SER A 173 9.25 3.11 30.77
C SER A 173 9.85 4.03 31.84
N ASP A 174 11.13 4.38 31.71
CA ASP A 174 11.82 5.33 32.59
C ASP A 174 11.54 6.80 32.24
N GLY A 175 10.76 7.05 31.18
CA GLY A 175 10.45 8.38 30.68
C GLY A 175 11.54 8.97 29.77
N SER A 176 12.64 8.26 29.55
CA SER A 176 13.63 8.65 28.55
C SER A 176 13.00 8.58 27.15
N THR A 177 13.49 9.42 26.23
CA THR A 177 12.93 9.53 24.88
C THR A 177 14.00 9.27 23.84
N ILE A 178 13.71 8.38 22.89
CA ILE A 178 14.61 8.00 21.81
C ILE A 178 13.92 8.28 20.49
N GLN A 179 14.63 8.94 19.56
CA GLN A 179 14.15 9.14 18.20
C GLN A 179 14.52 7.94 17.33
N LEU A 180 13.53 7.30 16.72
CA LEU A 180 13.70 6.14 15.85
C LEU A 180 13.04 6.41 14.50
N HIS A 181 13.66 5.93 13.42
CA HIS A 181 13.04 5.91 12.10
C HIS A 181 12.24 4.61 11.96
N THR A 182 10.90 4.73 11.93
CA THR A 182 9.98 3.58 11.87
C THR A 182 9.11 3.69 10.62
N THR A 183 8.55 2.58 10.15
CA THR A 183 7.58 2.58 9.03
C THR A 183 6.18 3.02 9.46
N SER A 184 5.94 3.19 10.77
CA SER A 184 4.63 3.60 11.28
C SER A 184 4.47 5.12 11.19
N PRO A 185 3.29 5.63 10.83
CA PRO A 185 3.05 7.08 10.73
C PRO A 185 2.84 7.74 12.11
N ARG A 186 3.09 7.03 13.22
CA ARG A 186 2.86 7.56 14.57
C ARG A 186 4.05 8.43 14.98
N GLY A 187 3.76 9.66 15.39
CA GLY A 187 4.78 10.61 15.85
C GLY A 187 5.33 10.30 17.25
N VAL A 188 4.52 9.72 18.14
CA VAL A 188 4.91 9.36 19.51
C VAL A 188 4.40 7.97 19.86
N THR A 189 5.29 7.11 20.37
CA THR A 189 4.94 5.78 20.86
C THR A 189 5.46 5.60 22.28
N ARG A 190 4.64 5.09 23.21
CA ARG A 190 5.05 4.84 24.60
C ARG A 190 5.20 3.35 24.84
N LEU A 191 6.31 2.94 25.42
CA LEU A 191 6.59 1.55 25.79
C LEU A 191 6.27 1.33 27.27
N THR A 192 5.49 0.30 27.55
CA THR A 192 5.23 -0.16 28.92
C THR A 192 6.31 -1.14 29.39
N ARG A 193 6.85 -1.93 28.46
CA ARG A 193 7.97 -2.86 28.70
C ARG A 193 9.11 -2.53 27.73
N ASP A 194 10.30 -2.42 28.31
CA ASP A 194 11.52 -1.92 27.69
C ASP A 194 12.73 -2.51 28.46
N PRO A 195 13.93 -2.64 27.86
CA PRO A 195 15.16 -3.06 28.57
C PRO A 195 15.45 -2.36 29.90
N THR A 196 15.02 -1.12 30.11
CA THR A 196 15.16 -0.35 31.36
C THR A 196 14.35 -0.91 32.53
N ASN A 197 13.21 -1.55 32.26
CA ASN A 197 12.31 -2.20 33.24
C ASN A 197 12.30 -3.74 33.13
N HIS A 198 13.23 -4.33 32.37
CA HIS A 198 13.26 -5.77 32.18
C HIS A 198 14.31 -6.43 33.10
N PRO A 199 13.92 -7.45 33.90
CA PRO A 199 14.76 -8.00 34.98
C PRO A 199 16.09 -8.58 34.47
N LEU A 200 16.09 -9.17 33.27
CA LEU A 200 17.30 -9.72 32.65
C LEU A 200 18.37 -8.67 32.36
N TRP A 201 17.99 -7.44 32.00
CA TRP A 201 18.93 -6.39 31.59
C TRP A 201 19.26 -5.40 32.72
N ASN A 202 18.41 -5.33 33.75
CA ASN A 202 18.66 -4.55 34.95
C ASN A 202 18.42 -5.40 36.21
N PRO A 203 19.26 -6.41 36.51
CA PRO A 203 19.01 -7.32 37.64
C PRO A 203 19.00 -6.63 39.02
N LYS A 204 19.48 -5.38 39.11
CA LYS A 204 19.41 -4.56 40.33
C LYS A 204 18.10 -3.80 40.49
N SER A 205 17.24 -3.72 39.46
CA SER A 205 15.91 -3.08 39.59
C SER A 205 14.95 -3.92 40.42
N ASP A 206 15.12 -5.24 40.45
CA ASP A 206 14.32 -6.14 41.30
C ASP A 206 14.51 -5.81 42.79
N ALA A 207 15.72 -5.45 43.20
CA ALA A 207 16.02 -5.00 44.56
C ALA A 207 15.33 -3.66 44.93
N ARG A 208 14.85 -2.89 43.94
CA ARG A 208 14.12 -1.63 44.14
C ARG A 208 12.60 -1.82 44.14
N GLY A 209 12.11 -3.06 44.13
CA GLY A 209 10.67 -3.36 44.18
C GLY A 209 9.95 -3.21 42.83
N ALA A 210 10.70 -3.07 41.72
CA ALA A 210 10.13 -3.01 40.38
C ALA A 210 9.86 -4.41 39.76
N GLY A 211 10.27 -5.49 40.46
CA GLY A 211 10.17 -6.87 39.99
C GLY A 211 8.87 -7.62 40.33
N ASP A 212 7.91 -6.99 41.00
CA ASP A 212 6.67 -7.65 41.47
C ASP A 212 5.57 -7.74 40.38
N GLU A 213 5.97 -7.81 39.10
CA GLU A 213 5.06 -7.78 37.95
C GLU A 213 4.82 -9.17 37.37
N ASP A 214 3.94 -9.95 38.00
CA ASP A 214 3.39 -11.17 37.39
C ASP A 214 2.70 -10.84 36.06
N GLU A 215 3.34 -11.22 34.96
CA GLU A 215 2.84 -11.00 33.59
C GLU A 215 1.50 -11.70 33.34
N SER A 216 1.21 -12.75 34.12
CA SER A 216 -0.05 -13.48 34.06
C SER A 216 -1.20 -12.79 34.80
N GLY A 217 -0.92 -11.74 35.59
CA GLY A 217 -1.87 -11.05 36.45
C GLY A 217 -2.56 -11.96 37.48
N ARG A 218 -2.08 -13.20 37.65
CA ARG A 218 -2.71 -14.22 38.51
C ARG A 218 -2.60 -13.84 39.98
N MET A 219 -1.43 -13.42 40.45
CA MET A 219 -1.31 -12.96 41.84
C MET A 219 -1.97 -11.61 42.05
N ALA A 220 -1.96 -10.70 41.07
CA ALA A 220 -2.73 -9.45 41.17
C ALA A 220 -4.24 -9.70 41.30
N ARG A 221 -4.79 -10.66 40.55
CA ARG A 221 -6.19 -11.11 40.69
C ARG A 221 -6.44 -11.85 42.00
N PHE A 222 -5.48 -12.64 42.47
CA PHE A 222 -5.56 -13.34 43.76
C PHE A 222 -5.52 -12.35 44.93
N ARG A 223 -4.53 -11.44 44.98
CA ARG A 223 -4.43 -10.34 45.96
C ARG A 223 -5.69 -9.46 45.93
N ARG A 224 -6.29 -9.19 44.77
CA ARG A 224 -7.59 -8.50 44.69
C ARG A 224 -8.76 -9.31 45.26
N LYS A 225 -8.76 -10.63 45.07
CA LYS A 225 -9.86 -11.53 45.48
C LYS A 225 -9.74 -11.99 46.95
N PHE A 226 -8.52 -12.13 47.45
CA PHE A 226 -8.19 -12.75 48.73
C PHE A 226 -7.22 -11.93 49.60
N GLY A 227 -6.67 -10.82 49.11
CA GLY A 227 -5.74 -9.97 49.89
C GLY A 227 -6.41 -9.31 51.10
N GLY A 228 -7.73 -9.17 51.11
CA GLY A 228 -8.47 -8.77 52.32
C GLY A 228 -8.53 -9.86 53.41
N ALA A 229 -8.23 -11.12 53.07
CA ALA A 229 -8.17 -12.23 54.02
C ALA A 229 -6.75 -12.45 54.60
N GLU A 230 -5.71 -11.95 53.92
CA GLU A 230 -4.34 -12.02 54.43
C GLU A 230 -4.02 -10.88 55.42
N GLU A 231 -4.57 -9.67 55.20
CA GLU A 231 -4.43 -8.55 56.13
C GLU A 231 -5.14 -8.83 57.48
N SER A 232 -6.16 -9.71 57.47
CA SER A 232 -6.86 -10.21 58.66
C SER A 232 -6.24 -11.48 59.28
N ALA A 233 -5.28 -12.14 58.62
CA ALA A 233 -4.51 -13.26 59.16
C ALA A 233 -3.10 -12.86 59.62
N ALA A 234 -2.53 -11.79 59.06
CA ALA A 234 -1.25 -11.20 59.48
C ALA A 234 -1.35 -10.39 60.78
N THR A 235 -2.56 -10.16 61.30
CA THR A 235 -2.82 -9.44 62.55
C THR A 235 -2.72 -10.32 63.82
N GLU A 236 -2.51 -11.64 63.71
CA GLU A 236 -2.37 -12.55 64.87
C GLU A 236 -0.91 -12.97 65.21
N ALA A 237 0.08 -12.48 64.46
CA ALA A 237 1.48 -12.73 64.77
C ALA A 237 2.32 -11.47 64.57
N THR A 238 2.14 -10.49 65.47
CA THR A 238 3.16 -9.54 66.02
C THR A 238 2.41 -8.40 66.73
N THR A 239 2.04 -8.63 67.99
CA THR A 239 1.58 -7.60 68.92
C THR A 239 2.78 -6.77 69.41
N THR A 240 3.15 -5.73 68.67
CA THR A 240 3.80 -4.53 69.25
C THR A 240 3.40 -3.31 68.42
N SER A 241 2.63 -2.44 69.04
CA SER A 241 1.80 -1.39 68.43
C SER A 241 2.56 -0.15 67.98
N SER A 242 2.28 0.26 66.74
CA SER A 242 2.62 1.54 66.12
C SER A 242 1.93 2.76 66.77
N PRO A 243 2.49 3.98 66.59
CA PRO A 243 1.80 5.23 66.93
C PRO A 243 0.69 5.59 65.92
N GLN A 244 -0.24 6.42 66.40
CA GLN A 244 -1.51 6.83 65.80
C GLN A 244 -1.42 7.51 64.42
N LYS A 245 -2.36 7.18 63.52
CA LYS A 245 -3.02 8.17 62.64
C LYS A 245 -4.41 7.69 62.19
N ALA A 246 -5.31 8.66 62.12
CA ALA A 246 -6.77 8.54 62.08
C ALA A 246 -7.39 8.25 60.69
N ALA A 247 -8.61 7.70 60.80
CA ALA A 247 -9.78 7.84 59.93
C ALA A 247 -9.85 7.07 58.60
N SER A 248 -10.48 5.90 58.67
CA SER A 248 -11.22 5.27 57.59
C SER A 248 -12.66 4.97 58.06
N PRO A 249 -13.73 5.43 57.40
CA PRO A 249 -15.06 4.88 57.63
C PRO A 249 -15.35 3.74 56.64
N SER A 250 -15.47 2.55 57.23
CA SER A 250 -16.27 1.37 56.87
C SER A 250 -16.53 1.05 55.38
N ARG A 251 -15.92 -0.05 54.93
CA ARG A 251 -16.44 -0.89 53.83
C ARG A 251 -17.82 -1.43 54.21
N GLY A 252 -18.75 -1.35 53.27
CA GLY A 252 -20.17 -1.68 53.44
C GLY A 252 -20.40 -3.10 53.94
N GLY A 253 -21.05 -3.20 55.09
CA GLY A 253 -21.82 -4.38 55.46
C GLY A 253 -23.10 -4.42 54.64
N PHE A 254 -23.46 -5.60 54.17
CA PHE A 254 -24.66 -5.88 53.39
C PHE A 254 -25.90 -5.54 54.23
N SER A 255 -26.61 -4.44 53.92
CA SER A 255 -27.83 -4.01 54.61
C SER A 255 -29.07 -4.49 53.88
N GLU A 256 -30.20 -4.55 54.59
CA GLU A 256 -31.53 -4.98 54.13
C GLU A 256 -32.02 -4.26 52.85
N ASP A 257 -31.45 -3.09 52.55
CA ASP A 257 -31.76 -2.28 51.35
C ASP A 257 -31.25 -2.93 50.04
N ASP A 258 -30.27 -3.83 50.10
CA ASP A 258 -29.74 -4.54 48.92
C ASP A 258 -30.70 -5.63 48.39
N PHE A 259 -31.83 -5.88 49.08
CA PHE A 259 -32.91 -6.77 48.65
C PHE A 259 -34.07 -6.06 47.93
N GLU A 260 -34.10 -4.71 47.88
CA GLU A 260 -35.18 -3.97 47.23
C GLU A 260 -35.26 -4.22 45.71
N TRP A 261 -34.13 -4.53 45.06
CA TRP A 261 -34.12 -4.85 43.63
C TRP A 261 -34.66 -6.25 43.30
N MET A 262 -34.82 -7.12 44.30
CA MET A 262 -35.37 -8.48 44.15
C MET A 262 -36.88 -8.55 44.47
N SER A 263 -37.49 -7.45 44.95
CA SER A 263 -38.93 -7.43 45.22
C SER A 263 -39.73 -7.20 43.93
N VAL A 264 -40.21 -8.31 43.38
CA VAL A 264 -40.96 -8.41 42.12
C VAL A 264 -42.31 -7.69 42.21
N GLY A 265 -42.53 -6.66 41.39
CA GLY A 265 -43.88 -6.31 40.93
C GLY A 265 -44.16 -4.83 40.60
N GLY A 266 -44.36 -4.53 39.31
CA GLY A 266 -45.32 -3.50 38.86
C GLY A 266 -44.78 -2.12 38.50
N ARG A 267 -44.80 -1.81 37.20
CA ARG A 267 -44.53 -0.47 36.61
C ARG A 267 -45.51 0.59 37.12
N GLU A 268 -45.05 1.84 37.24
CA GLU A 268 -45.78 3.01 36.73
C GLU A 268 -44.82 4.07 36.16
N ALA A 269 -45.21 4.65 35.03
CA ALA A 269 -44.46 5.65 34.27
C ALA A 269 -44.99 7.06 34.55
N LYS A 270 -44.09 8.05 34.76
CA LYS A 270 -44.46 9.47 34.66
C LYS A 270 -43.28 10.37 34.21
N GLY A 271 -43.45 10.96 33.02
CA GLY A 271 -43.31 12.40 32.73
C GLY A 271 -41.97 13.14 32.89
N LYS A 272 -41.25 13.29 31.76
CA LYS A 272 -40.35 14.37 31.26
C LYS A 272 -39.79 15.44 32.24
N ALA A 273 -38.48 15.68 32.14
CA ALA A 273 -37.90 17.03 32.26
C ALA A 273 -36.69 17.24 31.32
N GLN A 274 -36.71 18.39 30.65
CA GLN A 274 -35.82 18.87 29.60
C GLN A 274 -34.45 19.33 30.15
N GLN A 275 -33.37 19.02 29.43
CA GLN A 275 -32.02 19.53 29.71
C GLN A 275 -31.86 20.98 29.20
N PRO A 276 -31.27 21.91 29.99
CA PRO A 276 -30.94 23.24 29.48
C PRO A 276 -29.60 23.26 28.72
N ALA A 277 -29.65 23.82 27.51
CA ALA A 277 -28.52 24.08 26.63
C ALA A 277 -27.62 25.22 27.14
N LYS A 278 -26.29 25.04 27.01
CA LYS A 278 -25.25 26.03 27.33
C LYS A 278 -25.26 27.19 26.33
N LYS A 279 -25.40 28.43 26.81
CA LYS A 279 -25.22 29.67 26.04
C LYS A 279 -23.74 29.98 25.86
N GLY A 280 -23.34 30.28 24.62
CA GLY A 280 -22.04 30.85 24.27
C GLY A 280 -21.94 32.33 24.64
N ALA A 281 -20.79 32.74 25.19
CA ALA A 281 -20.48 34.10 25.55
C ALA A 281 -19.88 34.85 24.33
N VAL A 282 -20.57 35.89 23.88
CA VAL A 282 -20.05 36.90 22.93
C VAL A 282 -19.63 38.12 23.74
N GLY A 283 -18.33 38.43 23.74
CA GLY A 283 -17.77 39.63 24.34
C GLY A 283 -18.06 40.88 23.51
N LYS A 284 -18.64 41.90 24.14
CA LYS A 284 -18.81 43.25 23.60
C LYS A 284 -18.10 44.22 24.55
N GLY A 285 -16.95 44.75 24.13
CA GLY A 285 -16.22 45.82 24.82
C GLY A 285 -16.15 47.05 23.94
N LYS A 286 -16.80 48.13 24.39
CA LYS A 286 -16.80 49.47 23.76
C LYS A 286 -15.59 50.30 24.21
N GLY A 287 -15.02 51.05 23.26
CA GLY A 287 -14.74 52.50 23.42
C GLY A 287 -13.29 52.93 23.66
N LYS A 288 -12.73 53.76 22.76
CA LYS A 288 -12.50 55.21 22.98
C LYS A 288 -11.73 55.87 21.82
N LYS A 289 -12.15 57.12 21.56
CA LYS A 289 -11.56 58.21 20.76
C LYS A 289 -11.70 58.14 19.25
#